data_AF-A0A5B0LU78-F1
#
_entry.id   AF-A0A5B0LU78-F1
#
_cell.length_a   1.000
_cell.length_b   1.000
_cell.length_c   1.000
_cell.angle_alpha   90.00
_cell.angle_beta   90.00
_cell.angle_gamma   90.00
#
_symmetry.space_group_name_H-M   'P 1'
#
loop_
_entity.id
_entity.type
_entity.pdbx_description
1 polymer ?
#
loop_
_entity_poly.entity_id
_entity_poly.type
_entity_poly.pdbx_seq_one_letter_code
_entity_poly.pdbx_strand_id
1 'polypeptide(L)'
;MPIQCIQTLKCWLALSVMGLAILGCLGQEPDRIPGRNVTSNSLAGKKGCFIVDPLKLPPQLKTNPNIVCTQDGSMSIPPIPDLFFEGIKYSSIDFARDTQNSPAGFALKRFKASKTDGPEKLAFLKTSQQLYDSVWMGLRSDDLKKHNRPIRELETVRGVLNLQIHRLESDPPAIEAALANALKKCFQCDVKDSYNMIALASQSGHQWK
;
A
#
# COMPACT_ATOMS: atom_id res chain seq x y z
N MET A 1 -37.60 39.67 -42.47
CA MET A 1 -38.08 39.44 -43.85
C MET A 1 -37.63 38.05 -44.29
N PRO A 2 -38.42 37.30 -45.06
CA PRO A 2 -39.33 36.29 -44.50
C PRO A 2 -39.25 34.92 -45.22
N ILE A 3 -40.14 33.98 -44.81
CA ILE A 3 -40.74 32.89 -45.62
C ILE A 3 -39.82 31.66 -45.88
N GLN A 4 -40.10 30.46 -45.35
CA GLN A 4 -41.07 29.45 -45.85
C GLN A 4 -40.78 29.08 -47.33
N CYS A 5 -40.87 27.87 -47.88
CA CYS A 5 -41.64 26.68 -47.57
C CYS A 5 -41.21 25.60 -48.59
N ILE A 6 -41.12 24.34 -48.12
CA ILE A 6 -41.75 23.12 -48.66
C ILE A 6 -41.28 22.55 -50.02
N GLN A 7 -41.19 21.21 -50.01
CA GLN A 7 -41.60 20.21 -51.02
C GLN A 7 -40.42 19.33 -51.43
N THR A 8 -40.44 17.99 -51.38
CA THR A 8 -41.47 16.96 -51.17
C THR A 8 -40.69 15.64 -51.05
N LEU A 9 -40.97 14.80 -50.05
CA LEU A 9 -41.76 13.58 -50.17
C LEU A 9 -41.25 12.54 -51.19
N LYS A 10 -40.92 11.35 -50.65
CA LYS A 10 -41.12 9.97 -51.14
C LYS A 10 -39.83 9.13 -51.16
N CYS A 11 -39.79 7.85 -50.80
CA CYS A 11 -40.69 6.94 -50.08
C CYS A 11 -40.00 5.54 -50.06
N TRP A 12 -40.35 4.69 -49.07
CA TRP A 12 -40.17 3.21 -48.97
C TRP A 12 -38.73 2.68 -48.71
N LEU A 13 -38.41 2.07 -47.56
CA LEU A 13 -38.83 0.77 -46.99
C LEU A 13 -38.61 -0.44 -47.91
N ALA A 14 -37.64 -1.28 -47.55
CA ALA A 14 -37.73 -2.74 -47.70
C ALA A 14 -36.84 -3.44 -46.66
N LEU A 15 -37.49 -4.23 -45.80
CA LEU A 15 -36.90 -5.19 -44.87
C LEU A 15 -36.26 -6.37 -45.63
N SER A 16 -35.20 -6.96 -45.07
CA SER A 16 -35.11 -8.41 -45.00
C SER A 16 -34.33 -8.87 -43.76
N VAL A 17 -34.87 -9.92 -43.15
CA VAL A 17 -34.47 -10.62 -41.94
C VAL A 17 -33.81 -11.95 -42.37
N MET A 18 -33.05 -12.56 -41.45
CA MET A 18 -32.42 -13.91 -41.46
C MET A 18 -30.94 -13.91 -41.87
N GLY A 19 -30.03 -14.59 -41.20
CA GLY A 19 -30.16 -15.59 -40.13
C GLY A 19 -28.77 -16.02 -39.63
N LEU A 20 -28.79 -16.80 -38.55
CA LEU A 20 -27.66 -17.42 -37.86
C LEU A 20 -26.63 -18.08 -38.80
N ALA A 21 -25.34 -17.89 -38.48
CA ALA A 21 -24.29 -18.86 -38.78
C ALA A 21 -23.51 -19.14 -37.49
N ILE A 22 -23.85 -20.27 -36.84
CA ILE A 22 -22.99 -20.95 -35.86
C ILE A 22 -22.23 -22.04 -36.64
N LEU A 23 -20.93 -21.86 -36.80
CA LEU A 23 -19.92 -22.90 -37.04
C LEU A 23 -18.76 -22.51 -36.12
N GLY A 24 -18.32 -23.28 -35.14
CA GLY A 24 -18.07 -24.72 -35.19
C GLY A 24 -16.58 -24.95 -35.43
N CYS A 25 -15.74 -24.70 -34.42
CA CYS A 25 -14.37 -25.22 -34.37
C CYS A 25 -14.18 -26.03 -33.09
N LEU A 26 -14.29 -27.35 -33.26
CA LEU A 26 -13.85 -28.37 -32.33
C LEU A 26 -12.32 -28.42 -32.30
N GLY A 27 -11.76 -28.56 -31.09
CA GLY A 27 -10.59 -29.38 -30.78
C GLY A 27 -9.21 -28.90 -31.23
N GLN A 28 -8.33 -28.57 -30.28
CA GLN A 28 -7.10 -29.35 -30.01
C GLN A 28 -6.41 -28.82 -28.74
N GLU A 29 -6.48 -29.57 -27.64
CA GLU A 29 -5.44 -29.54 -26.61
C GLU A 29 -4.19 -30.23 -27.15
N PRO A 30 -2.99 -29.74 -26.80
CA PRO A 30 -1.84 -30.63 -26.68
C PRO A 30 -1.23 -30.54 -25.28
N ASP A 31 -1.27 -31.69 -24.61
CA ASP A 31 -0.24 -32.31 -23.79
C ASP A 31 0.56 -31.46 -22.80
N ARG A 32 0.29 -31.73 -21.51
CA ARG A 32 1.22 -31.52 -20.40
C ARG A 32 2.43 -32.46 -20.57
N ILE A 33 3.63 -31.90 -20.70
CA ILE A 33 4.88 -32.61 -20.40
C ILE A 33 5.49 -32.00 -19.12
N PRO A 34 5.80 -32.80 -18.08
CA PRO A 34 6.44 -32.32 -16.87
C PRO A 34 7.97 -32.24 -17.04
N GLY A 35 8.56 -31.16 -16.53
CA GLY A 35 10.01 -31.06 -16.33
C GLY A 35 10.77 -30.34 -17.45
N ARG A 36 10.93 -29.02 -17.30
CA ARG A 36 12.10 -28.32 -17.84
C ARG A 36 12.47 -27.14 -16.93
N ASN A 37 13.54 -27.32 -16.16
CA ASN A 37 14.26 -26.21 -15.56
C ASN A 37 14.76 -25.30 -16.70
N VAL A 38 14.26 -24.07 -16.72
CA VAL A 38 14.88 -22.98 -17.48
C VAL A 38 15.23 -21.90 -16.49
N THR A 39 16.50 -21.88 -16.09
CA THR A 39 17.17 -20.70 -15.58
C THR A 39 17.09 -19.61 -16.65
N SER A 40 16.19 -18.65 -16.46
CA SER A 40 16.28 -17.36 -17.15
C SER A 40 16.70 -16.30 -16.15
N ASN A 41 17.89 -15.74 -16.35
CA ASN A 41 18.28 -14.47 -15.78
C ASN A 41 17.21 -13.43 -16.12
N SER A 42 16.42 -13.05 -15.12
CA SER A 42 15.58 -11.86 -15.16
C SER A 42 15.63 -11.20 -13.79
N LEU A 43 16.55 -10.26 -13.63
CA LEU A 43 16.47 -9.21 -12.62
C LEU A 43 15.55 -8.06 -13.10
N ALA A 44 14.60 -8.37 -13.99
CA ALA A 44 13.60 -7.47 -14.54
C ALA A 44 12.24 -8.19 -14.48
N GLY A 45 11.65 -8.30 -13.28
CA GLY A 45 10.36 -8.96 -13.15
C GLY A 45 9.98 -9.55 -11.79
N LYS A 46 10.79 -9.35 -10.73
CA LYS A 46 10.35 -9.71 -9.37
C LYS A 46 9.23 -8.77 -8.95
N LYS A 47 7.97 -9.14 -9.23
CA LYS A 47 6.80 -8.46 -8.69
C LYS A 47 6.89 -8.56 -7.17
N GLY A 48 6.78 -7.42 -6.49
CA GLY A 48 6.66 -7.40 -5.03
C GLY A 48 5.53 -8.33 -4.61
N CYS A 49 5.69 -8.94 -3.45
CA CYS A 49 4.85 -10.01 -2.95
C CYS A 49 3.34 -9.71 -2.97
N PHE A 50 2.93 -8.44 -2.87
CA PHE A 50 1.54 -8.01 -3.03
C PHE A 50 1.45 -6.71 -3.81
N ILE A 51 1.14 -6.81 -5.10
CA ILE A 51 0.62 -5.72 -5.92
C ILE A 51 -0.50 -6.34 -6.76
N VAL A 52 -1.75 -6.00 -6.44
CA VAL A 52 -2.91 -6.65 -7.05
C VAL A 52 -3.43 -5.91 -8.29
N ASP A 53 -3.04 -4.65 -8.53
CA ASP A 53 -3.49 -3.86 -9.71
C ASP A 53 -2.58 -2.64 -9.99
N PRO A 54 -2.48 -2.09 -11.23
CA PRO A 54 -1.41 -1.22 -11.71
C PRO A 54 -1.66 0.28 -11.45
N LEU A 55 -2.38 0.63 -10.38
CA LEU A 55 -2.52 2.04 -10.02
C LEU A 55 -1.15 2.64 -9.76
N LYS A 56 -0.85 3.77 -10.42
CA LYS A 56 0.43 4.47 -10.29
C LYS A 56 0.67 4.79 -8.81
N LEU A 57 1.72 4.19 -8.25
CA LEU A 57 2.14 4.47 -6.88
C LEU A 57 2.60 5.93 -6.76
N PRO A 58 2.33 6.59 -5.62
CA PRO A 58 2.98 7.85 -5.28
C PRO A 58 4.51 7.71 -5.38
N PRO A 59 5.27 8.72 -5.85
CA PRO A 59 6.73 8.61 -6.07
C PRO A 59 7.54 8.15 -4.86
N GLN A 60 7.05 8.45 -3.66
CA GLN A 60 7.64 8.09 -2.37
C GLN A 60 7.44 6.61 -2.00
N LEU A 61 6.51 5.91 -2.66
CA LEU A 61 6.25 4.50 -2.44
C LEU A 61 6.92 3.68 -3.53
N LYS A 62 7.87 2.84 -3.11
CA LYS A 62 8.58 1.91 -4.00
C LYS A 62 8.32 0.49 -3.53
N THR A 63 7.99 -0.37 -4.48
CA THR A 63 7.85 -1.79 -4.21
C THR A 63 9.22 -2.39 -3.95
N ASN A 64 9.32 -3.21 -2.91
CA ASN A 64 10.55 -3.94 -2.62
C ASN A 64 10.38 -5.40 -3.09
N PRO A 65 11.11 -5.83 -4.14
CA PRO A 65 11.04 -7.20 -4.66
C PRO A 65 11.65 -8.25 -3.72
N ASN A 66 12.34 -7.85 -2.65
CA ASN A 66 12.98 -8.75 -1.69
C ASN A 66 12.09 -9.09 -0.48
N ILE A 67 10.94 -8.43 -0.33
CA ILE A 67 9.93 -8.83 0.65
C ILE A 67 9.31 -10.13 0.17
N VAL A 68 9.08 -11.09 1.08
CA VAL A 68 8.56 -12.44 0.80
C VAL A 68 7.17 -12.63 1.41
N CYS A 69 6.22 -13.25 0.67
CA CYS A 69 4.95 -13.72 1.22
C CYS A 69 5.16 -15.02 1.98
N THR A 70 4.61 -15.13 3.18
CA THR A 70 4.44 -16.42 3.86
C THR A 70 3.00 -16.87 3.64
N GLN A 71 2.76 -17.70 2.61
CA GLN A 71 1.40 -18.11 2.23
C GLN A 71 0.66 -18.89 3.34
N ASP A 72 1.37 -19.71 4.11
CA ASP A 72 0.84 -20.43 5.28
C ASP A 72 0.98 -19.62 6.58
N GLY A 73 1.29 -18.32 6.48
CA GLY A 73 1.52 -17.42 7.61
C GLY A 73 0.24 -16.82 8.18
N SER A 74 0.37 -16.13 9.32
CA SER A 74 -0.74 -15.40 9.93
C SER A 74 -1.24 -14.27 9.01
N MET A 75 -2.50 -14.33 8.61
CA MET A 75 -3.18 -13.21 7.94
C MET A 75 -3.65 -12.17 8.95
N SER A 76 -2.68 -11.38 9.42
CA SER A 76 -2.91 -10.27 10.35
C SER A 76 -3.94 -9.26 9.82
N ILE A 77 -3.87 -8.95 8.51
CA ILE A 77 -4.85 -8.11 7.81
C ILE A 77 -5.27 -8.79 6.51
N PRO A 78 -6.38 -9.56 6.51
CA PRO A 78 -6.88 -10.22 5.30
C PRO A 78 -7.23 -9.21 4.19
N PRO A 79 -7.00 -9.52 2.90
CA PRO A 79 -6.50 -10.79 2.37
C PRO A 79 -4.97 -10.86 2.24
N ILE A 80 -4.22 -9.94 2.85
CA ILE A 80 -2.76 -9.90 2.71
C ILE A 80 -2.15 -10.98 3.62
N PRO A 81 -1.43 -11.98 3.07
CA PRO A 81 -0.73 -12.95 3.88
C PRO A 81 0.50 -12.31 4.54
N ASP A 82 1.08 -13.02 5.51
CA ASP A 82 2.18 -12.47 6.29
C ASP A 82 3.38 -12.13 5.40
N LEU A 83 4.10 -11.07 5.74
CA LEU A 83 5.26 -10.59 4.99
C LEU A 83 6.52 -10.83 5.79
N PHE A 84 7.60 -11.24 5.13
CA PHE A 84 8.91 -11.41 5.75
C PHE A 84 9.98 -10.60 5.01
N PHE A 85 10.78 -9.84 5.75
CA PHE A 85 11.89 -9.08 5.20
C PHE A 85 12.95 -8.80 6.26
N GLU A 86 14.24 -9.02 5.94
CA GLU A 86 15.39 -8.76 6.83
C GLU A 86 15.18 -9.29 8.27
N GLY A 87 14.68 -10.53 8.41
CA GLY A 87 14.46 -11.15 9.71
C GLY A 87 13.17 -10.75 10.44
N ILE A 88 12.35 -9.85 9.88
CA ILE A 88 11.12 -9.36 10.50
C ILE A 88 9.90 -9.94 9.77
N LYS A 89 8.98 -10.55 10.54
CA LYS A 89 7.62 -10.88 10.08
C LYS A 89 6.67 -9.72 10.36
N TYR A 90 5.81 -9.34 9.42
CA TYR A 90 4.84 -8.26 9.63
C TYR A 90 3.94 -8.56 10.84
N SER A 91 3.45 -9.79 10.99
CA SER A 91 2.63 -10.20 12.14
C SER A 91 3.30 -10.06 13.52
N SER A 92 4.63 -9.86 13.58
CA SER A 92 5.39 -9.57 14.80
C SER A 92 5.50 -8.07 15.16
N ILE A 93 5.12 -7.21 14.21
CA ILE A 93 5.13 -5.75 14.33
C ILE A 93 3.77 -5.15 13.98
N ASP A 94 2.73 -5.95 13.81
CA ASP A 94 1.41 -5.52 13.35
C ASP A 94 0.58 -4.89 14.47
N PHE A 95 -0.01 -3.73 14.16
CA PHE A 95 -0.85 -3.00 15.11
C PHE A 95 -2.21 -3.67 15.29
N ALA A 96 -2.73 -4.42 14.31
CA ALA A 96 -4.05 -5.04 14.41
C ALA A 96 -4.11 -6.11 15.53
N ARG A 97 -2.96 -6.54 16.02
CA ARG A 97 -2.82 -7.45 17.18
C ARG A 97 -2.75 -6.72 18.52
N ASP A 98 -2.65 -5.38 18.53
CA ASP A 98 -2.71 -4.57 19.73
C ASP A 98 -4.16 -4.10 19.99
N THR A 99 -4.78 -4.66 21.01
CA THR A 99 -6.15 -4.33 21.41
C THR A 99 -6.22 -3.21 22.46
N GLN A 100 -5.08 -2.69 22.90
CA GLN A 100 -4.99 -1.75 24.03
C GLN A 100 -4.67 -0.32 23.59
N ASN A 101 -4.04 -0.15 22.43
CA ASN A 101 -3.55 1.15 21.97
C ASN A 101 -4.21 1.58 20.66
N SER A 102 -4.35 2.89 20.47
CA SER A 102 -4.63 3.46 19.15
C SER A 102 -3.49 3.11 18.17
N PRO A 103 -3.69 3.21 16.84
CA PRO A 103 -2.61 3.01 15.88
C PRO A 103 -1.38 3.89 16.16
N ALA A 104 -1.60 5.14 16.56
CA ALA A 104 -0.53 6.06 16.95
C ALA A 104 0.14 5.62 18.26
N GLY A 105 -0.63 5.31 19.30
CA GLY A 105 -0.11 4.84 20.59
C GLY A 105 0.71 3.55 20.46
N PHE A 106 0.23 2.59 19.66
CA PHE A 106 0.96 1.39 19.30
C PHE A 106 2.30 1.76 18.64
N ALA A 107 2.28 2.60 17.61
CA ALA A 107 3.47 2.95 16.86
C ALA A 107 4.51 3.69 17.72
N LEU A 108 4.05 4.64 18.55
CA LEU A 108 4.89 5.38 19.50
C LEU A 108 5.59 4.46 20.50
N LYS A 109 4.92 3.38 20.92
CA LYS A 109 5.48 2.37 21.83
C LYS A 109 6.39 1.39 21.10
N ARG A 110 5.91 0.77 20.02
CA ARG A 110 6.59 -0.33 19.30
C ARG A 110 7.86 0.13 18.58
N PHE A 111 7.83 1.35 18.05
CA PHE A 111 8.89 1.91 17.22
C PHE A 111 9.66 3.04 17.92
N LYS A 112 9.51 3.16 19.25
CA LYS A 112 10.27 4.13 20.04
C LYS A 112 11.75 4.04 19.72
N ALA A 113 12.33 5.18 19.38
CA ALA A 113 13.76 5.33 19.15
C ALA A 113 14.33 6.55 19.87
N SER A 114 15.60 6.45 20.23
CA SER A 114 16.39 7.47 20.94
C SER A 114 17.64 7.85 20.14
N LYS A 115 18.18 9.05 20.33
CA LYS A 115 19.42 9.48 19.64
C LYS A 115 20.63 8.58 19.92
N THR A 116 20.60 7.83 21.02
CA THR A 116 21.66 6.89 21.39
C THR A 116 21.50 5.52 20.75
N ASP A 117 20.40 5.27 20.05
CA ASP A 117 20.18 4.00 19.38
C ASP A 117 21.10 3.87 18.16
N GLY A 118 21.71 2.70 18.01
CA GLY A 118 22.67 2.43 16.94
C GLY A 118 22.03 2.15 15.57
N PRO A 119 22.87 1.86 14.55
CA PRO A 119 22.44 1.62 13.17
C PRO A 119 21.45 0.44 13.04
N GLU A 120 21.53 -0.55 13.91
CA GLU A 120 20.59 -1.69 13.95
C GLU A 120 19.15 -1.24 14.19
N LYS A 121 18.94 -0.23 15.04
CA LYS A 121 17.60 0.32 15.29
C LYS A 121 17.06 1.04 14.07
N LEU A 122 17.90 1.83 13.41
CA LEU A 122 17.53 2.51 12.17
C LEU A 122 17.18 1.49 11.07
N ALA A 123 17.97 0.41 10.94
CA ALA A 123 17.69 -0.69 10.03
C ALA A 123 16.33 -1.35 10.37
N PHE A 124 16.08 -1.68 11.63
CA PHE A 124 14.80 -2.22 12.08
C PHE A 124 13.61 -1.31 11.71
N LEU A 125 13.73 0.01 11.93
CA LEU A 125 12.68 0.96 11.58
C LEU A 125 12.44 1.03 10.07
N LYS A 126 13.50 1.13 9.27
CA LYS A 126 13.40 1.17 7.80
C LYS A 126 12.81 -0.13 7.23
N THR A 127 13.23 -1.28 7.74
CA THR A 127 12.65 -2.58 7.37
C THR A 127 11.17 -2.64 7.74
N SER A 128 10.82 -2.20 8.96
CA SER A 128 9.42 -2.11 9.39
C SER A 128 8.60 -1.20 8.48
N GLN A 129 9.17 -0.07 8.01
CA GLN A 129 8.50 0.85 7.08
C GLN A 129 8.13 0.16 5.79
N GLN A 130 9.05 -0.60 5.22
CA GLN A 130 8.83 -1.29 3.95
C GLN A 130 7.79 -2.41 4.07
N LEU A 131 7.74 -3.10 5.21
CA LEU A 131 6.68 -4.08 5.50
C LEU A 131 5.31 -3.40 5.59
N TYR A 132 5.21 -2.29 6.33
CA TYR A 132 3.97 -1.50 6.43
C TYR A 132 3.54 -0.89 5.09
N ASP A 133 4.48 -0.35 4.31
CA ASP A 133 4.24 0.16 2.95
C ASP A 133 3.67 -0.95 2.06
N SER A 134 4.20 -2.16 2.17
CA SER A 134 3.77 -3.30 1.36
C SER A 134 2.37 -3.78 1.70
N VAL A 135 2.02 -3.86 2.98
CA VAL A 135 0.64 -4.19 3.39
C VAL A 135 -0.32 -3.08 2.93
N TRP A 136 0.05 -1.80 3.11
CA TRP A 136 -0.76 -0.68 2.65
C TRP A 136 -1.00 -0.71 1.15
N MET A 137 0.04 -0.99 0.35
CA MET A 137 -0.07 -1.13 -1.11
C MET A 137 -0.95 -2.32 -1.48
N GLY A 138 -0.79 -3.46 -0.81
CA GLY A 138 -1.61 -4.65 -1.02
C GLY A 138 -3.10 -4.36 -0.82
N LEU A 139 -3.47 -3.77 0.32
CA LEU A 139 -4.87 -3.43 0.61
C LEU A 139 -5.45 -2.40 -0.34
N ARG A 140 -4.66 -1.38 -0.70
CA ARG A 140 -5.08 -0.37 -1.67
C ARG A 140 -5.34 -0.97 -3.05
N SER A 141 -4.49 -1.91 -3.48
CA SER A 141 -4.63 -2.58 -4.77
C SER A 141 -5.75 -3.62 -4.77
N ASP A 142 -6.06 -4.26 -3.64
CA ASP A 142 -7.17 -5.20 -3.54
C ASP A 142 -8.52 -4.49 -3.70
N ASP A 143 -8.83 -3.57 -2.78
CA ASP A 143 -10.02 -2.72 -2.84
C ASP A 143 -9.89 -1.56 -1.84
N LEU A 144 -9.49 -0.38 -2.34
CA LEU A 144 -9.33 0.83 -1.53
C LEU A 144 -10.60 1.21 -0.75
N LYS A 145 -11.80 0.99 -1.31
CA LYS A 145 -13.05 1.39 -0.65
C LYS A 145 -13.37 0.43 0.50
N LYS A 146 -13.25 -0.87 0.25
CA LYS A 146 -13.45 -1.92 1.25
C LYS A 146 -12.45 -1.82 2.39
N HIS A 147 -11.19 -1.50 2.09
CA HIS A 147 -10.10 -1.47 3.06
C HIS A 147 -9.76 -0.08 3.59
N ASN A 148 -10.61 0.93 3.37
CA ASN A 148 -10.32 2.31 3.72
C ASN A 148 -9.92 2.50 5.20
N ARG A 149 -10.59 1.82 6.12
CA ARG A 149 -10.26 1.91 7.56
C ARG A 149 -8.86 1.32 7.87
N PRO A 150 -8.57 0.05 7.57
CA PRO A 150 -7.21 -0.50 7.73
C PRO A 150 -6.13 0.35 7.05
N ILE A 151 -6.41 0.88 5.85
CA ILE A 151 -5.49 1.75 5.12
C ILE A 151 -5.17 3.02 5.94
N ARG A 152 -6.17 3.68 6.53
CA ARG A 152 -5.97 4.88 7.36
C ARG A 152 -5.25 4.58 8.68
N GLU A 153 -5.52 3.43 9.29
CA GLU A 153 -4.81 2.97 10.49
C GLU A 153 -3.33 2.71 10.16
N LEU A 154 -3.03 2.05 9.04
CA LEU A 154 -1.66 1.87 8.54
C LEU A 154 -0.98 3.20 8.21
N GLU A 155 -1.69 4.16 7.61
CA GLU A 155 -1.15 5.51 7.36
C GLU A 155 -0.70 6.21 8.65
N THR A 156 -1.44 6.02 9.74
CA THR A 156 -1.10 6.55 11.06
C THR A 156 0.20 5.92 11.58
N VAL A 157 0.30 4.59 11.55
CA VAL A 157 1.51 3.89 11.99
C VAL A 157 2.72 4.27 11.14
N ARG A 158 2.56 4.33 9.81
CA ARG A 158 3.60 4.75 8.87
C ARG A 158 4.08 6.17 9.13
N GLY A 159 3.17 7.09 9.47
CA GLY A 159 3.51 8.48 9.82
C GLY A 159 4.42 8.55 11.05
N VAL A 160 4.04 7.87 12.14
CA VAL A 160 4.84 7.82 13.37
C VAL A 160 6.19 7.14 13.14
N LEU A 161 6.21 6.05 12.37
CA LEU A 161 7.44 5.35 12.03
C LEU A 161 8.40 6.24 11.22
N ASN A 162 7.89 6.96 10.21
CA ASN A 162 8.68 7.90 9.42
C ASN A 162 9.27 9.02 10.28
N LEU A 163 8.49 9.53 11.25
CA LEU A 163 8.99 10.48 12.23
C LEU A 163 10.15 9.89 13.04
N GLN A 164 10.04 8.65 13.54
CA GLN A 164 11.13 8.01 14.28
C GLN A 164 12.41 7.82 13.43
N ILE A 165 12.26 7.47 12.15
CA ILE A 165 13.39 7.33 11.22
C ILE A 165 14.15 8.65 11.07
N HIS A 166 13.45 9.74 10.73
CA HIS A 166 14.11 11.04 10.56
C HIS A 166 14.69 11.61 11.86
N ARG A 167 14.08 11.28 13.01
CA ARG A 167 14.65 11.62 14.31
C ARG A 167 16.00 10.94 14.56
N LEU A 168 16.16 9.68 14.15
CA LEU A 168 17.44 8.98 14.25
C LEU A 168 18.46 9.52 13.24
N GLU A 169 18.01 9.85 12.03
CA GLU A 169 18.87 10.44 10.99
C GLU A 169 19.30 11.87 11.32
N SER A 170 18.68 12.51 12.33
CA SER A 170 19.01 13.85 12.81
C SER A 170 18.92 14.93 11.72
N ASP A 171 17.90 14.84 10.86
CA ASP A 171 17.56 15.81 9.80
C ASP A 171 16.38 16.71 10.26
N PRO A 172 16.63 17.93 10.77
CA PRO A 172 15.57 18.73 11.40
C PRO A 172 14.42 19.11 10.46
N PRO A 173 14.66 19.62 9.23
CA PRO A 173 13.59 19.85 8.25
C PRO A 173 12.77 18.58 7.94
N ALA A 174 13.41 17.41 7.85
CA ALA A 174 12.70 16.16 7.60
C ALA A 174 11.87 15.72 8.82
N ILE A 175 12.32 15.99 10.04
CA ILE A 175 11.55 15.76 11.28
C ILE A 175 10.28 16.61 11.29
N GLU A 176 10.38 17.89 10.92
CA GLU A 176 9.21 18.78 10.85
C GLU A 176 8.18 18.31 9.81
N ALA A 177 8.65 18.00 8.60
CA ALA A 177 7.79 17.47 7.54
C ALA A 177 7.15 16.13 7.95
N ALA A 178 7.90 15.26 8.62
CA ALA A 178 7.39 13.98 9.11
C ALA A 178 6.35 14.15 10.22
N LEU A 179 6.56 15.07 11.17
CA LEU A 179 5.57 15.37 12.21
C LEU A 179 4.28 15.91 11.59
N ALA A 180 4.38 16.89 10.70
CA ALA A 180 3.22 17.48 10.04
C ALA A 180 2.40 16.42 9.28
N ASN A 181 3.10 15.51 8.58
CA ASN A 181 2.44 14.40 7.89
C ASN A 181 1.81 13.40 8.87
N ALA A 182 2.50 13.03 9.96
CA ALA A 182 1.98 12.12 10.97
C ALA A 182 0.71 12.67 11.64
N LEU A 183 0.71 13.94 12.03
CA LEU A 183 -0.47 14.62 12.59
C LEU A 183 -1.62 14.71 11.58
N LYS A 184 -1.34 15.07 10.32
CA LYS A 184 -2.36 15.17 9.26
C LYS A 184 -3.02 13.83 8.94
N LYS A 185 -2.25 12.74 8.96
CA LYS A 185 -2.69 11.38 8.62
C LYS A 185 -3.22 10.60 9.83
N CYS A 186 -3.19 11.19 11.02
CA CYS A 186 -3.52 10.53 12.28
C CYS A 186 -5.02 10.18 12.34
N PHE A 187 -5.34 8.91 12.08
CA PHE A 187 -6.69 8.40 12.11
C PHE A 187 -7.07 8.00 13.54
N GLN A 188 -8.19 8.55 14.03
CA GLN A 188 -8.70 8.29 15.39
C GLN A 188 -7.70 8.59 16.51
N CYS A 189 -6.76 9.51 16.27
CA CYS A 189 -5.82 9.94 17.29
C CYS A 189 -6.49 10.89 18.26
N ASP A 190 -6.27 10.65 19.54
CA ASP A 190 -6.72 11.55 20.59
C ASP A 190 -5.70 12.69 20.80
N VAL A 191 -6.03 13.60 21.73
CA VAL A 191 -5.15 14.71 22.11
C VAL A 191 -3.81 14.19 22.66
N LYS A 192 -3.82 13.05 23.34
CA LYS A 192 -2.62 12.44 23.94
C LYS A 192 -1.69 11.90 22.86
N ASP A 193 -2.20 11.25 21.83
CA ASP A 193 -1.42 10.78 20.67
C ASP A 193 -0.75 11.95 19.95
N SER A 194 -1.52 13.01 19.71
CA SER A 194 -1.02 14.24 19.07
C SER A 194 0.08 14.88 19.90
N TYR A 195 -0.15 15.04 21.20
CA TYR A 195 0.83 15.56 22.14
C TYR A 195 2.10 14.71 22.18
N ASN A 196 1.97 13.39 22.23
CA ASN A 196 3.11 12.48 22.27
C ASN A 196 3.97 12.56 21.01
N MET A 197 3.37 12.71 19.82
CA MET A 197 4.12 12.91 18.58
C MET A 197 4.88 14.24 18.58
N ILE A 198 4.24 15.32 19.03
CA ILE A 198 4.88 16.65 19.14
C ILE A 198 6.04 16.58 20.15
N ALA A 199 5.80 16.06 21.35
CA ALA A 199 6.80 15.92 22.39
C ALA A 199 7.99 15.07 21.93
N LEU A 200 7.72 13.98 21.22
CA LEU A 200 8.73 13.12 20.63
C LEU A 200 9.61 13.91 19.64
N ALA A 201 8.99 14.68 18.75
CA ALA A 201 9.72 15.48 17.76
C ALA A 201 10.56 16.58 18.42
N SER A 202 10.03 17.27 19.45
CA SER A 202 10.74 18.29 20.24
C SER A 202 12.02 17.78 20.91
N GLN A 203 12.01 16.54 21.40
CA GLN A 203 13.19 15.90 22.02
C GLN A 203 14.38 15.75 21.04
N SER A 204 14.15 15.98 19.75
CA SER A 204 15.18 15.91 18.72
C SER A 204 16.01 17.18 18.60
N GLY A 205 15.69 18.23 19.38
CA GLY A 205 16.44 19.49 19.44
C GLY A 205 15.78 20.66 18.70
N HIS A 206 14.53 20.52 18.25
CA HIS A 206 13.75 21.60 17.67
C HIS A 206 12.76 22.19 18.70
N GLN A 207 12.83 23.50 18.91
CA GLN A 207 11.75 24.27 19.54
C GLN A 207 10.75 24.68 18.45
N TRP A 208 9.51 24.23 18.57
CA TRP A 208 8.39 24.68 17.73
C TRP A 208 8.08 26.14 18.09
N LYS A 209 8.24 27.06 17.13
CA LYS A 209 7.79 28.45 17.25
C LYS A 209 6.40 28.62 16.66
#